data_AF-A0A6P7U133-F1
#
_entry.id   AF-A0A6P7U133-F1
#
_cell.length_a   1.000
_cell.length_b   1.000
_cell.length_c   1.000
_cell.angle_alpha   90.00
_cell.angle_beta   90.00
_cell.angle_gamma   90.00
#
_symmetry.space_group_name_H-M   'P 1'
#
loop_
_entity.id
_entity.type
_entity.pdbx_description
1 polymer ?
#
loop_
_entity_poly.entity_id
_entity_poly.type
_entity_poly.pdbx_seq_one_letter_code
_entity_poly.pdbx_strand_id
1 'polypeptide(L)'
;MSTEWLVNGNNSPISEAVYCIIQDQNIFFNDNGEMCNHCNQAKKSVDHMATRCSKMLNSDYTRRHNEVIRCIYLHLCRQYGIKKTKRLKSHTVQSVSSNHKVEIRVDTTLQTDVHVKNNRPDIFVLDKTKNEITLIEVGITSHAMLKQVEVEKLHKYDLLAGELSQIHGAK
;
A
#
# COMPACT_ATOMS: atom_id res chain seq x y z
N MET A 1 -9.32 19.57 -5.85
CA MET A 1 -8.62 19.09 -4.64
C MET A 1 -7.13 19.09 -4.92
N SER A 2 -6.39 20.09 -4.47
CA SER A 2 -4.91 20.13 -4.59
C SER A 2 -4.25 20.85 -3.40
N THR A 3 -4.97 21.81 -2.80
CA THR A 3 -4.44 22.72 -1.77
C THR A 3 -4.04 22.07 -0.44
N GLU A 4 -4.54 20.87 -0.13
CA GLU A 4 -4.25 20.19 1.14
C GLU A 4 -2.78 19.78 1.28
N TRP A 5 -2.06 19.66 0.17
CA TRP A 5 -0.65 19.26 0.14
C TRP A 5 0.30 20.43 0.40
N LEU A 6 -0.14 21.65 0.08
CA LEU A 6 0.55 22.90 0.42
C LEU A 6 0.45 23.21 1.91
N VAL A 7 -0.75 23.04 2.48
CA VAL A 7 -1.02 23.34 3.90
C VAL A 7 -0.16 22.47 4.81
N ASN A 8 0.08 21.21 4.41
CA ASN A 8 0.89 20.28 5.18
C ASN A 8 2.40 20.32 4.85
N GLY A 9 2.83 21.19 3.91
CA GLY A 9 4.24 21.40 3.56
C GLY A 9 4.93 20.19 2.92
N ASN A 10 4.17 19.24 2.39
CA ASN A 10 4.72 18.02 1.80
C ASN A 10 5.30 18.23 0.39
N ASN A 11 4.78 19.23 -0.34
CA ASN A 11 5.21 19.56 -1.69
C ASN A 11 5.40 21.08 -1.84
N SER A 12 6.38 21.49 -2.65
CA SER A 12 6.55 22.92 -2.99
C SER A 12 5.42 23.39 -3.91
N PRO A 13 5.09 24.70 -3.94
CA PRO A 13 4.13 25.25 -4.89
C PRO A 13 4.45 24.91 -6.36
N ILE A 14 5.74 24.87 -6.69
CA ILE A 14 6.20 24.52 -8.04
C ILE A 14 5.92 23.03 -8.33
N SER A 15 6.22 22.15 -7.37
CA SER A 15 5.97 20.71 -7.52
C SER A 15 4.48 20.42 -7.66
N GLU A 16 3.63 21.08 -6.87
CA GLU A 16 2.18 20.94 -6.98
C GLU A 16 1.67 21.41 -8.35
N ALA A 17 2.10 22.58 -8.83
CA ALA A 17 1.73 23.06 -10.15
C ALA A 17 2.08 22.04 -11.24
N VAL A 18 3.26 21.42 -11.17
CA VAL A 18 3.66 20.34 -12.09
C VAL A 18 2.77 19.11 -11.94
N TYR A 19 2.42 18.71 -10.71
CA TYR A 19 1.53 17.57 -10.49
C TYR A 19 0.11 17.83 -10.99
N CYS A 20 -0.42 19.04 -10.82
CA CYS A 20 -1.71 19.46 -11.37
C CYS A 20 -1.68 19.43 -12.89
N ILE A 21 -0.64 19.97 -13.54
CA ILE A 21 -0.49 19.90 -15.00
C ILE A 21 -0.46 18.44 -15.48
N ILE A 22 0.29 17.58 -14.80
CA ILE A 22 0.36 16.15 -15.13
C ILE A 22 -1.00 15.48 -14.88
N GLN A 23 -1.71 15.81 -13.81
CA GLN A 23 -3.05 15.27 -13.53
C GLN A 23 -4.06 15.69 -14.59
N ASP A 24 -4.12 16.98 -14.92
CA ASP A 24 -5.01 17.52 -15.95
C ASP A 24 -4.68 16.87 -17.29
N GLN A 25 -3.41 16.86 -17.67
CA GLN A 25 -2.97 16.11 -18.85
C GLN A 25 -3.43 14.66 -18.77
N ASN A 26 -3.24 13.95 -17.65
CA ASN A 26 -3.64 12.54 -17.49
C ASN A 26 -5.17 12.32 -17.59
N ILE A 27 -5.97 13.28 -17.13
CA ILE A 27 -7.44 13.28 -17.25
C ILE A 27 -7.86 13.50 -18.71
N PHE A 28 -7.17 14.41 -19.41
CA PHE A 28 -7.41 14.75 -20.82
C PHE A 28 -6.58 13.90 -21.81
N PHE A 29 -5.72 12.99 -21.34
CA PHE A 29 -4.73 12.24 -22.14
C PHE A 29 -5.37 11.21 -23.08
N ASN A 30 -6.70 11.04 -22.98
CA ASN A 30 -7.43 9.95 -23.63
C ASN A 30 -7.89 10.28 -25.06
N ASP A 31 -7.60 11.49 -25.58
CA ASP A 31 -8.18 11.97 -26.84
C ASP A 31 -7.50 11.46 -28.12
N ASN A 32 -6.27 10.92 -28.06
CA ASN A 32 -5.54 10.52 -29.28
C ASN A 32 -5.74 9.05 -29.69
N GLY A 33 -6.38 8.22 -28.86
CA GLY A 33 -6.69 6.82 -29.20
C GLY A 33 -5.47 5.91 -29.44
N GLU A 34 -4.26 6.36 -29.13
CA GLU A 34 -3.02 5.58 -29.34
C GLU A 34 -3.04 4.27 -28.56
N MET A 35 -2.53 3.20 -29.17
CA MET A 35 -2.34 1.92 -28.49
C MET A 35 -1.14 1.97 -27.54
N CYS A 36 -1.18 1.18 -26.47
CA CYS A 36 -0.08 1.07 -25.54
C CYS A 36 1.18 0.58 -26.27
N ASN A 37 2.25 1.38 -26.24
CA ASN A 37 3.56 1.08 -26.82
C ASN A 37 4.28 -0.12 -26.17
N HIS A 38 3.85 -0.58 -24.99
CA HIS A 38 4.45 -1.73 -24.31
C HIS A 38 3.77 -3.05 -24.67
N CYS A 39 2.43 -3.12 -24.56
CA CYS A 39 1.69 -4.36 -24.77
C CYS A 39 0.93 -4.41 -26.10
N ASN A 40 0.60 -3.26 -26.70
CA ASN A 40 -0.22 -3.10 -27.89
C ASN A 40 -1.61 -3.79 -27.83
N GLN A 41 -2.11 -4.10 -26.63
CA GLN A 41 -3.37 -4.83 -26.40
C GLN A 41 -4.53 -3.92 -26.00
N ALA A 42 -4.24 -2.72 -25.50
CA ALA A 42 -5.24 -1.76 -25.07
C ALA A 42 -4.81 -0.34 -25.42
N LYS A 43 -5.78 0.59 -25.41
CA LYS A 43 -5.51 2.02 -25.54
C LYS A 43 -4.56 2.47 -24.43
N LYS A 44 -3.59 3.29 -24.80
CA LYS A 44 -2.65 3.92 -23.90
C LYS A 44 -3.42 4.86 -22.99
N SER A 45 -3.50 4.48 -21.73
CA SER A 45 -4.04 5.32 -20.65
C SER A 45 -3.16 5.14 -19.43
N VAL A 46 -3.20 6.13 -18.53
CA VAL A 46 -2.51 6.03 -17.24
C VAL A 46 -2.99 4.83 -16.47
N ASP A 47 -4.31 4.58 -16.48
CA ASP A 47 -4.89 3.43 -15.81
C ASP A 47 -4.33 2.12 -16.35
N HIS A 48 -4.29 1.97 -17.68
CA HIS A 48 -3.70 0.80 -18.31
C HIS A 48 -2.22 0.65 -17.95
N MET A 49 -1.40 1.69 -18.11
CA MET A 49 0.04 1.60 -17.82
C MET A 49 0.31 1.31 -16.33
N ALA A 50 -0.47 1.89 -15.44
CA ALA A 50 -0.30 1.72 -14.00
C ALA A 50 -0.83 0.37 -13.50
N THR A 51 -1.96 -0.12 -13.98
CA THR A 51 -2.67 -1.23 -13.31
C THR A 51 -2.95 -2.44 -14.19
N ARG A 52 -2.88 -2.33 -15.52
CA ARG A 52 -3.34 -3.40 -16.43
C ARG A 52 -2.32 -3.84 -17.48
N CYS A 53 -1.29 -3.05 -17.76
CA CYS A 53 -0.31 -3.35 -18.79
C CYS A 53 0.56 -4.52 -18.35
N SER A 54 0.32 -5.70 -18.94
CA SER A 54 1.02 -6.96 -18.61
C SER A 54 2.54 -6.84 -18.66
N LYS A 55 3.09 -6.01 -19.57
CA LYS A 55 4.53 -5.79 -19.74
C LYS A 55 5.14 -4.89 -18.67
N MET A 56 4.37 -3.99 -18.06
CA MET A 56 4.83 -3.11 -16.98
C MET A 56 4.43 -3.60 -15.59
N LEU A 57 3.45 -4.51 -15.52
CA LEU A 57 2.87 -4.97 -14.27
C LEU A 57 3.98 -5.47 -13.34
N ASN A 58 4.74 -6.50 -13.72
CA ASN A 58 5.63 -7.17 -12.77
C ASN A 58 6.72 -6.27 -12.16
N SER A 59 7.32 -5.36 -12.94
CA SER A 59 8.38 -4.47 -12.45
C SER A 59 7.84 -3.22 -11.76
N ASP A 60 6.96 -2.47 -12.44
CA ASP A 60 6.52 -1.16 -11.95
C ASP A 60 5.43 -1.28 -10.90
N TYR A 61 4.59 -2.32 -10.93
CA TYR A 61 3.62 -2.61 -9.86
C TYR A 61 4.36 -2.93 -8.57
N THR A 62 5.29 -3.89 -8.60
CA THR A 62 6.05 -4.33 -7.43
C THR A 62 6.84 -3.16 -6.84
N ARG A 63 7.47 -2.32 -7.67
CA ARG A 63 8.15 -1.11 -7.20
C ARG A 63 7.20 -0.15 -6.46
N ARG A 64 6.01 0.11 -7.01
CA ARG A 64 5.01 1.00 -6.39
C ARG A 64 4.46 0.42 -5.10
N HIS A 65 4.12 -0.86 -5.10
CA HIS A 65 3.64 -1.59 -3.92
C HIS A 65 4.67 -1.54 -2.78
N ASN A 66 5.95 -1.82 -3.07
CA ASN A 66 7.02 -1.75 -2.09
C ASN A 66 7.25 -0.34 -1.53
N GLU A 67 7.17 0.71 -2.35
CA GLU A 67 7.30 2.08 -1.85
C GLU A 67 6.12 2.49 -0.95
N VAL A 68 4.90 2.02 -1.25
CA VAL A 68 3.73 2.25 -0.38
C VAL A 68 3.91 1.52 0.95
N ILE A 69 4.31 0.24 0.94
CA ILE A 69 4.64 -0.51 2.16
C ILE A 69 5.70 0.23 2.97
N ARG A 70 6.75 0.73 2.32
CA ARG A 70 7.83 1.47 2.99
C ARG A 70 7.31 2.75 3.66
N CYS A 71 6.40 3.47 3.01
CA CYS A 71 5.76 4.65 3.59
C CYS A 71 4.93 4.31 4.83
N ILE A 72 4.06 3.29 4.73
CA ILE A 72 3.19 2.85 5.82
C ILE A 72 4.02 2.34 7.00
N TYR A 73 5.01 1.49 6.72
CA TYR A 73 5.90 0.94 7.72
C TYR A 73 6.67 2.02 8.50
N LEU A 74 7.23 3.02 7.79
CA LEU A 74 7.90 4.14 8.45
C LEU A 74 6.92 4.96 9.31
N HIS A 75 5.69 5.17 8.84
CA HIS A 75 4.67 5.87 9.59
C HIS A 75 4.32 5.15 10.90
N LEU A 76 4.06 3.84 10.84
CA LEU A 76 3.79 3.00 12.01
C LEU A 76 4.97 3.00 12.99
N CYS A 77 6.19 2.83 12.48
CA CYS A 77 7.40 2.90 13.30
C CYS A 77 7.54 4.24 14.05
N ARG A 78 7.10 5.35 13.45
CA ARG A 78 7.12 6.67 14.08
C ARG A 78 6.02 6.81 15.12
N GLN A 79 4.79 6.39 14.82
CA GLN A 79 3.67 6.45 15.76
C GLN A 79 3.96 5.68 17.05
N TYR A 80 4.54 4.48 16.92
CA TYR A 80 4.89 3.65 18.08
C TYR A 80 6.26 3.97 18.71
N GLY A 81 6.95 5.00 18.23
CA GLY A 81 8.23 5.45 18.78
C GLY A 81 9.40 4.50 18.55
N ILE A 82 9.30 3.55 17.60
CA ILE A 82 10.40 2.66 17.21
C ILE A 82 11.49 3.44 16.46
N LYS A 83 11.09 4.35 15.55
CA LYS A 83 12.02 5.18 14.76
C LYS A 83 11.64 6.65 14.83
N LYS A 84 12.65 7.52 14.95
CA LYS A 84 12.48 8.98 14.98
C LYS A 84 12.76 9.67 13.63
N THR A 85 13.24 8.94 12.62
CA THR A 85 13.59 9.53 11.32
C THR A 85 12.35 10.00 10.56
N LYS A 86 12.45 11.20 9.97
CA LYS A 86 11.42 11.76 9.08
C LYS A 86 11.71 11.50 7.60
N ARG A 87 12.93 11.09 7.25
CA ARG A 87 13.37 10.96 5.85
C ARG A 87 13.07 9.57 5.31
N LEU A 88 12.22 9.50 4.28
CA LEU A 88 11.89 8.25 3.60
C LEU A 88 13.07 7.70 2.79
N LYS A 89 13.85 8.56 2.12
CA LYS A 89 14.92 8.14 1.19
C LYS A 89 15.91 7.13 1.79
N SER A 90 16.32 7.30 3.04
CA SER A 90 17.30 6.45 3.72
C SER A 90 16.69 5.30 4.53
N HIS A 91 15.36 5.12 4.47
CA HIS A 91 14.67 4.16 5.31
C HIS A 91 14.64 2.76 4.66
N THR A 92 15.03 1.74 5.43
CA THR A 92 14.90 0.34 5.03
C THR A 92 13.80 -0.34 5.85
N VAL A 93 12.99 -1.13 5.15
CA VAL A 93 11.98 -1.99 5.75
C VAL A 93 12.68 -3.16 6.43
N GLN A 94 12.30 -3.48 7.66
CA GLN A 94 12.77 -4.67 8.37
C GLN A 94 11.59 -5.64 8.45
N SER A 95 11.86 -6.93 8.33
CA SER A 95 10.83 -7.98 8.39
C SER A 95 10.11 -7.98 9.74
N VAL A 96 10.81 -7.69 10.83
CA VAL A 96 10.22 -7.57 12.17
C VAL A 96 10.79 -6.34 12.87
N SER A 97 9.92 -5.60 13.55
CA SER A 97 10.29 -4.50 14.43
C SER A 97 9.33 -4.41 15.60
N SER A 98 9.85 -4.50 16.82
CA SER A 98 9.04 -4.56 18.01
C SER A 98 9.63 -3.74 19.15
N ASN A 99 8.77 -3.34 20.08
CA ASN A 99 9.15 -2.76 21.36
C ASN A 99 8.17 -3.24 22.45
N HIS A 100 8.16 -2.57 23.60
CA HIS A 100 7.26 -2.89 24.71
C HIS A 100 5.77 -2.61 24.41
N LYS A 101 5.46 -1.79 23.40
CA LYS A 101 4.09 -1.41 23.04
C LYS A 101 3.55 -2.12 21.80
N VAL A 102 4.41 -2.43 20.83
CA VAL A 102 3.96 -2.96 19.54
C VAL A 102 4.89 -4.02 18.98
N GLU A 103 4.36 -4.86 18.11
CA GLU A 103 5.11 -5.69 17.19
C GLU A 103 4.60 -5.47 15.76
N ILE A 104 5.50 -5.05 14.88
CA ILE A 104 5.23 -4.84 13.46
C ILE A 104 6.00 -5.90 12.68
N ARG A 105 5.31 -6.65 11.82
CA ARG A 105 5.93 -7.61 10.90
C ARG A 105 5.56 -7.23 9.47
N VAL A 106 6.52 -7.30 8.56
CA VAL A 106 6.33 -7.02 7.12
C VAL A 106 6.68 -8.26 6.33
N ASP A 107 5.84 -8.60 5.35
CA ASP A 107 6.03 -9.75 4.45
C ASP A 107 6.39 -11.05 5.18
N THR A 108 5.81 -11.28 6.36
CA THR A 108 6.16 -12.40 7.23
C THR A 108 4.98 -13.35 7.38
N THR A 109 5.23 -14.64 7.22
CA THR A 109 4.22 -15.68 7.43
C THR A 109 3.84 -15.75 8.90
N LEU A 110 2.54 -15.68 9.18
CA LEU A 110 1.97 -15.82 10.51
C LEU A 110 1.64 -17.29 10.77
N GLN A 111 1.99 -17.77 11.96
CA GLN A 111 1.68 -19.11 12.41
C GLN A 111 0.24 -19.12 12.94
N THR A 112 -0.53 -20.12 12.51
CA THR A 112 -1.92 -20.34 12.91
C THR A 112 -2.12 -21.82 13.22
N ASP A 113 -3.05 -22.14 14.09
CA ASP A 113 -3.33 -23.53 14.47
C ASP A 113 -4.04 -24.29 13.35
N VAL A 114 -4.89 -23.59 12.58
CA VAL A 114 -5.50 -24.11 11.36
C VAL A 114 -4.67 -23.72 10.13
N HIS A 115 -4.68 -24.55 9.09
CA HIS A 115 -4.04 -24.22 7.82
C HIS A 115 -4.78 -23.08 7.10
N VAL A 116 -4.25 -21.86 7.18
CA VAL A 116 -4.76 -20.69 6.46
C VAL A 116 -3.91 -20.44 5.21
N LYS A 117 -4.53 -20.52 4.03
CA LYS A 117 -3.84 -20.32 2.74
C LYS A 117 -3.19 -18.94 2.60
N ASN A 118 -3.84 -17.90 3.14
CA ASN A 118 -3.42 -16.50 3.02
C ASN A 118 -2.88 -15.96 4.35
N ASN A 119 -1.91 -16.64 4.96
CA ASN A 119 -1.36 -16.29 6.27
C ASN A 119 -0.16 -15.32 6.24
N ARG A 120 0.11 -14.68 5.09
CA ARG A 120 1.20 -13.71 4.91
C ARG A 120 0.61 -12.37 4.45
N PRO A 121 0.17 -11.51 5.37
CA PRO A 121 -0.25 -10.15 5.04
C PRO A 121 0.98 -9.28 4.67
N ASP A 122 0.76 -8.19 3.93
CA ASP A 122 1.83 -7.23 3.62
C ASP A 122 2.42 -6.65 4.92
N ILE A 123 1.57 -6.19 5.85
CA ILE A 123 1.99 -5.72 7.18
C ILE A 123 1.04 -6.25 8.25
N PHE A 124 1.62 -6.77 9.33
CA PHE A 124 0.95 -7.15 10.57
C PHE A 124 1.37 -6.20 11.69
N VAL A 125 0.42 -5.72 12.48
CA VAL A 125 0.67 -4.88 13.66
C VAL A 125 -0.08 -5.46 14.86
N LEU A 126 0.64 -5.80 15.91
CA LEU A 126 0.08 -6.17 17.21
C LEU A 126 0.36 -5.03 18.20
N ASP A 127 -0.67 -4.28 18.57
CA ASP A 127 -0.60 -3.33 19.67
C ASP A 127 -0.78 -4.06 21.00
N LYS A 128 0.33 -4.28 21.70
CA LYS A 128 0.39 -4.99 22.98
C LYS A 128 -0.30 -4.23 24.12
N THR A 129 -0.46 -2.91 23.97
CA THR A 129 -1.08 -2.07 25.01
C THR A 129 -2.60 -2.11 24.92
N LYS A 130 -3.13 -2.12 23.69
CA LYS A 130 -4.58 -2.20 23.44
C LYS A 130 -5.07 -3.63 23.24
N ASN A 131 -4.15 -4.57 23.04
CA ASN A 131 -4.42 -5.93 22.62
C ASN A 131 -5.26 -5.95 21.32
N GLU A 132 -4.77 -5.23 20.32
CA GLU A 132 -5.44 -5.06 19.01
C GLU A 132 -4.51 -5.52 17.89
N ILE A 133 -5.04 -6.27 16.93
CA ILE A 133 -4.33 -6.72 15.73
C ILE A 133 -4.84 -5.96 14.52
N THR A 134 -3.91 -5.35 13.79
CA THR A 134 -4.20 -4.73 12.49
C THR A 134 -3.46 -5.46 11.39
N LEU A 135 -4.22 -5.99 10.42
CA LEU A 135 -3.71 -6.52 9.17
C LEU A 135 -3.84 -5.44 8.10
N ILE A 136 -2.74 -5.11 7.43
CA ILE A 136 -2.71 -4.12 6.35
C ILE A 136 -2.28 -4.82 5.08
N GLU A 137 -3.09 -4.65 4.04
CA GLU A 137 -2.87 -5.21 2.72
C GLU A 137 -2.94 -4.08 1.67
N VAL A 138 -1.91 -3.94 0.85
CA VAL A 138 -1.75 -2.87 -0.12
C VAL A 138 -2.16 -3.36 -1.51
N GLY A 139 -3.10 -2.67 -2.15
CA GLY A 139 -3.50 -2.93 -3.53
C GLY A 139 -3.21 -1.73 -4.43
N ILE A 140 -2.49 -1.94 -5.53
CA ILE A 140 -2.29 -0.89 -6.54
C ILE A 140 -3.31 -1.10 -7.65
N THR A 141 -4.49 -0.48 -7.52
CA THR A 141 -5.62 -0.69 -8.43
C THR A 141 -6.19 0.62 -8.96
N SER A 142 -6.95 0.50 -10.05
CA SER A 142 -7.71 1.60 -10.64
C SER A 142 -8.85 2.02 -9.71
N HIS A 143 -9.23 3.30 -9.76
CA HIS A 143 -10.38 3.78 -8.97
C HIS A 143 -11.67 3.01 -9.29
N ALA A 144 -11.88 2.64 -10.55
CA ALA A 144 -13.06 1.88 -11.00
C ALA A 144 -13.17 0.50 -10.36
N MET A 145 -12.04 -0.13 -10.02
CA MET A 145 -11.98 -1.48 -9.42
C MET A 145 -11.77 -1.46 -7.90
N LEU A 146 -11.67 -0.27 -7.29
CA LEU A 146 -11.32 -0.11 -5.88
C LEU A 146 -12.24 -0.93 -4.96
N LYS A 147 -13.57 -0.75 -5.10
CA LYS A 147 -14.57 -1.44 -4.28
C LYS A 147 -14.49 -2.96 -4.42
N GLN A 148 -14.31 -3.45 -5.64
CA GLN A 148 -14.22 -4.88 -5.90
C GLN A 148 -12.97 -5.48 -5.24
N VAL A 149 -11.81 -4.86 -5.45
CA VAL A 149 -10.53 -5.33 -4.88
C VAL A 149 -10.54 -5.26 -3.35
N GLU A 150 -11.18 -4.25 -2.77
CA GLU A 150 -11.35 -4.13 -1.32
C GLU A 150 -12.15 -5.30 -0.74
N VAL A 151 -13.32 -5.61 -1.32
CA VAL A 151 -14.16 -6.73 -0.89
C VAL A 151 -13.44 -8.08 -1.07
N GLU A 152 -12.77 -8.28 -2.20
CA GLU A 152 -11.98 -9.49 -2.46
C GLU A 152 -10.88 -9.69 -1.41
N LYS A 153 -10.15 -8.61 -1.07
CA LYS A 153 -9.09 -8.66 -0.05
C LYS A 153 -9.65 -8.88 1.35
N LEU A 154 -10.74 -8.22 1.73
CA LEU A 154 -11.37 -8.43 3.04
C LEU A 154 -11.76 -9.90 3.22
N HIS A 155 -12.45 -10.49 2.25
CA HIS A 155 -12.86 -11.89 2.33
C HIS A 155 -11.65 -12.85 2.36
N LYS A 156 -10.57 -12.52 1.64
CA LYS A 156 -9.34 -13.31 1.60
C LYS A 156 -8.66 -13.46 2.97
N TYR A 157 -8.76 -12.45 3.84
CA TYR A 157 -8.07 -12.40 5.14
C TYR A 157 -9.01 -12.57 6.34
N ASP A 158 -10.32 -12.70 6.14
CA ASP A 158 -11.32 -12.87 7.20
C ASP A 158 -11.02 -14.08 8.11
N LEU A 159 -10.66 -15.23 7.50
CA LEU A 159 -10.26 -16.42 8.24
C LEU A 159 -8.99 -16.20 9.07
N LEU A 160 -7.99 -15.49 8.51
CA LEU A 160 -6.75 -15.19 9.22
C LEU A 160 -7.01 -14.29 10.43
N ALA A 161 -7.87 -13.29 10.28
CA ALA A 161 -8.23 -12.39 11.37
C ALA A 161 -8.90 -13.14 12.53
N GLY A 162 -9.82 -14.07 12.23
CA GLY A 162 -10.46 -14.92 13.23
C GLY A 162 -9.47 -15.78 14.02
N GLU A 163 -8.55 -16.46 13.32
CA GLU A 163 -7.52 -17.29 13.96
C GLU A 163 -6.57 -16.48 14.85
N LEU A 164 -6.10 -15.32 14.37
CA LEU A 164 -5.21 -14.45 15.12
C LEU A 164 -5.87 -13.86 16.36
N SER A 165 -7.16 -13.51 16.26
CA SER A 165 -7.95 -13.04 17.40
C SER A 165 -8.03 -14.10 18.50
N GLN A 166 -8.21 -15.37 18.14
CA GLN A 166 -8.23 -16.48 19.10
C GLN A 166 -6.85 -16.73 19.73
N ILE A 167 -5.79 -16.81 18.91
CA ILE A 167 -4.42 -17.10 19.38
C ILE A 167 -3.91 -16.02 20.35
N HIS A 168 -4.16 -14.76 20.04
CA HIS A 168 -3.67 -13.63 20.83
C HIS A 168 -4.66 -13.12 21.87
N GLY A 169 -5.90 -13.63 21.87
CA GLY A 169 -7.00 -13.07 22.67
C GLY A 169 -7.25 -11.59 22.36
N ALA A 170 -6.89 -11.15 21.16
CA ALA A 170 -6.86 -9.76 20.72
C ALA A 170 -8.07 -9.41 19.86
N LYS A 171 -8.44 -8.12 19.85
CA LYS A 171 -9.48 -7.60 18.96
C LYS A 171 -8.95 -7.31 17.57
#